data_AF-A0A0B8NYH4-F1
#
_entry.id   AF-A0A0B8NYH4-F1
#
_cell.length_a   1.000
_cell.length_b   1.000
_cell.length_c   1.000
_cell.angle_alpha   90.00
_cell.angle_beta   90.00
_cell.angle_gamma   90.00
#
_symmetry.space_group_name_H-M   'P 1'
#
loop_
_entity.id
_entity.type
_entity.pdbx_description
1 polymer ?
#
loop_
_entity_poly.entity_id
_entity_poly.type
_entity_poly.pdbx_seq_one_letter_code
_entity_poly.pdbx_strand_id
1 'polypeptide(L)'
;MYAIALGVIVGNISGIQKALDKSRSELNQVGNLTLGLFLSMALMELKLWNLLDLALPLLAILMAQILFTLLFVYWVTFRVMGRSYDAAVMSAGHVGFGMGATPTAMMNLNAITSHYGPSTQAYFVVPLVGAFFIDIVNLAIIQTYIALLN
;
A
#
# COMPACT_ATOMS: atom_id res chain seq x y z
N MET A 1 -0.45 -12.02 5.13
CA MET A 1 -1.27 -12.83 4.22
C MET A 1 -2.50 -13.50 4.87
N TYR A 2 -2.37 -14.28 5.95
CA TYR A 2 -3.51 -15.01 6.56
C TYR A 2 -4.70 -14.13 6.98
N ALA A 3 -4.45 -12.93 7.51
CA ALA A 3 -5.51 -12.00 7.90
C ALA A 3 -6.36 -11.51 6.72
N ILE A 4 -5.75 -11.29 5.54
CA ILE A 4 -6.48 -10.89 4.32
C ILE A 4 -7.34 -12.05 3.83
N ALA A 5 -6.78 -13.27 3.80
CA ALA A 5 -7.51 -14.47 3.41
C ALA A 5 -8.71 -14.75 4.33
N LEU A 6 -8.49 -14.70 5.65
CA LEU A 6 -9.57 -14.82 6.63
C LEU A 6 -10.61 -13.72 6.48
N GLY A 7 -10.18 -12.46 6.27
CA GLY A 7 -11.09 -11.33 6.03
C GLY A 7 -11.97 -11.52 4.79
N VAL A 8 -11.42 -12.04 3.69
CA VAL A 8 -12.17 -12.33 2.46
C VAL A 8 -13.18 -13.47 2.68
N ILE A 9 -12.78 -14.54 3.38
CA ILE A 9 -13.66 -15.68 3.70
C ILE A 9 -14.81 -15.21 4.60
N VAL A 10 -14.49 -14.51 5.70
CA VAL A 10 -15.47 -14.00 6.67
C VAL A 10 -16.41 -12.99 6.01
N GLY A 11 -15.88 -12.09 5.18
CA GLY A 11 -16.67 -11.07 4.47
C GLY A 11 -17.62 -11.63 3.40
N ASN A 12 -17.37 -12.84 2.89
CA ASN A 12 -18.24 -13.50 1.91
C ASN A 12 -19.38 -14.33 2.54
N ILE A 13 -19.38 -14.53 3.86
CA ILE A 13 -20.47 -15.25 4.53
C ILE A 13 -21.69 -14.33 4.57
N SER A 14 -22.78 -14.75 3.92
CA SER A 14 -23.99 -13.93 3.69
C SER A 14 -24.63 -13.33 4.94
N GLY A 15 -24.56 -14.02 6.08
CA GLY A 15 -25.02 -13.50 7.38
C GLY A 15 -24.13 -12.39 7.95
N ILE A 16 -22.82 -12.48 7.70
CA ILE A 16 -21.83 -11.51 8.17
C ILE A 16 -21.82 -10.29 7.24
N GLN A 17 -21.97 -10.49 5.93
CA GLN A 17 -22.01 -9.40 4.95
C GLN A 17 -23.07 -8.34 5.30
N LYS A 18 -24.29 -8.75 5.65
CA LYS A 18 -25.36 -7.81 6.05
C LYS A 18 -25.03 -7.06 7.35
N ALA A 19 -24.34 -7.71 8.29
CA ALA A 19 -23.90 -7.07 9.53
C ALA A 19 -22.76 -6.07 9.26
N LEU A 20 -21.80 -6.42 8.40
CA LEU A 20 -20.71 -5.54 7.98
C LEU A 20 -21.21 -4.32 7.21
N ASP A 21 -22.20 -4.49 6.32
CA ASP A 21 -22.82 -3.38 5.60
C ASP A 21 -23.56 -2.43 6.55
N LYS A 22 -24.25 -2.97 7.57
CA LYS A 22 -24.93 -2.17 8.60
C LYS A 22 -23.95 -1.34 9.44
N SER A 23 -22.80 -1.91 9.79
CA SER A 23 -21.75 -1.24 10.60
C SER A 23 -20.61 -0.65 9.76
N ARG A 24 -20.81 -0.42 8.46
CA ARG A 24 -19.74 0.01 7.55
C ARG A 24 -19.07 1.33 7.95
N SER A 25 -19.83 2.27 8.50
CA SER A 25 -19.29 3.53 9.03
C SER A 25 -18.37 3.31 10.23
N GLU A 26 -18.78 2.45 11.16
CA GLU A 26 -18.00 2.10 12.37
C GLU A 26 -16.71 1.37 11.98
N LEU A 27 -16.80 0.42 11.05
CA LEU A 27 -15.65 -0.31 10.52
C LEU A 27 -14.63 0.61 9.84
N ASN A 28 -15.10 1.60 9.07
CA ASN A 28 -14.23 2.60 8.47
C ASN A 28 -13.54 3.47 9.53
N GLN A 29 -14.24 3.85 10.60
CA GLN A 29 -13.65 4.62 11.70
C GLN A 29 -12.59 3.80 12.45
N VAL A 30 -12.90 2.55 12.77
CA VAL A 30 -11.93 1.63 13.40
C VAL A 30 -10.72 1.44 12.49
N GLY A 31 -10.93 1.20 11.19
CA GLY A 31 -9.85 1.08 10.21
C GLY A 31 -8.94 2.31 10.18
N ASN A 32 -9.50 3.51 10.14
CA ASN A 32 -8.73 4.76 10.18
C ASN A 32 -7.94 4.93 11.49
N LEU A 33 -8.56 4.61 12.64
CA LEU A 33 -7.88 4.64 13.94
C LEU A 33 -6.73 3.63 14.00
N THR A 34 -6.95 2.40 13.56
CA THR A 34 -5.92 1.35 13.52
C THR A 34 -4.77 1.71 12.57
N LEU A 35 -5.05 2.32 11.42
CA LEU A 35 -4.03 2.84 10.51
C LEU A 35 -3.18 3.93 11.18
N GLY A 36 -3.82 4.87 11.88
CA GLY A 36 -3.12 5.90 12.64
C GLY A 36 -2.23 5.34 13.75
N LEU A 37 -2.75 4.35 14.49
CA LEU A 37 -1.98 3.64 15.53
C LEU A 37 -0.79 2.86 14.94
N PHE A 38 -0.99 2.17 13.82
CA PHE A 38 0.09 1.47 13.11
C PHE A 38 1.22 2.42 12.73
N LEU A 39 0.88 3.58 12.14
CA LEU A 39 1.86 4.59 11.76
C LEU A 39 2.59 5.15 13.00
N SER A 40 1.87 5.41 14.09
CA SER A 40 2.46 5.88 15.34
C SER A 40 3.45 4.87 15.93
N MET A 41 3.13 3.57 15.92
CA MET A 41 4.03 2.54 16.41
C MET A 41 5.30 2.43 15.57
N ALA A 42 5.17 2.47 14.24
CA ALA A 42 6.31 2.46 13.32
C ALA A 42 7.28 3.63 13.58
N LEU A 43 6.75 4.82 13.92
CA LEU A 43 7.56 5.99 14.25
C LEU A 43 8.30 5.85 15.59
N MET A 44 7.69 5.19 16.59
CA MET A 44 8.31 4.97 17.90
C MET A 44 9.47 3.98 17.86
N GLU A 45 9.46 3.03 16.92
CA GLU A 45 10.54 2.04 16.75
C GLU A 45 11.80 2.62 16.09
N LEU A 46 11.72 3.81 15.49
CA LEU A 46 12.86 4.46 14.86
C LEU A 46 13.89 4.92 15.89
N LYS A 47 15.00 4.19 15.99
CA LYS A 47 16.18 4.61 16.74
C LYS A 47 16.95 5.70 15.97
N LEU A 48 16.39 6.91 15.94
CA LEU A 48 16.96 8.09 15.28
C LEU A 48 18.45 8.29 15.59
N TRP A 49 18.85 8.05 16.84
CA TRP A 49 20.23 8.13 17.31
C TRP A 49 21.18 7.17 16.58
N ASN A 50 20.76 5.93 16.33
CA ASN A 50 21.54 4.94 15.59
C ASN A 50 21.55 5.22 14.08
N LEU A 51 20.57 5.99 13.58
CA LEU A 51 20.46 6.35 12.17
C LEU A 51 21.28 7.60 11.82
N LEU A 52 21.67 8.44 12.78
CA LEU A 52 22.41 9.69 12.51
C LEU A 52 23.75 9.44 11.80
N ASP A 53 24.48 8.40 12.18
CA ASP A 53 25.74 8.02 11.54
C ASP A 53 25.55 7.53 10.09
N LEU A 54 24.34 7.08 9.76
CA LEU A 54 23.94 6.62 8.42
C LEU A 54 22.94 7.56 7.74
N ALA A 55 22.65 8.74 8.30
CA ALA A 55 21.54 9.57 7.86
C ALA A 55 21.76 10.12 6.44
N LEU A 56 23.00 10.47 6.11
CA LEU A 56 23.40 10.94 4.78
C LEU A 56 23.16 9.86 3.70
N PRO A 57 23.66 8.62 3.85
CA PRO A 57 23.32 7.50 2.97
C PRO A 57 21.81 7.26 2.83
N LEU A 58 21.08 7.32 3.95
CA LEU A 58 19.64 7.03 3.99
C LEU A 58 18.83 8.10 3.24
N LEU A 59 19.20 9.38 3.40
CA LEU A 59 18.63 10.49 2.63
C LEU A 59 18.91 10.36 1.13
N ALA A 60 20.12 9.97 0.75
CA ALA A 60 20.47 9.78 -0.66
C ALA A 60 19.61 8.68 -1.30
N ILE A 61 19.44 7.55 -0.60
CA ILE A 61 18.57 6.44 -1.06
C ILE A 61 17.12 6.90 -1.14
N LEU A 62 16.60 7.58 -0.13
CA LEU A 62 15.23 8.10 -0.13
C LEU A 62 14.99 9.06 -1.30
N MET A 63 15.91 9.98 -1.57
CA MET A 63 15.80 10.90 -2.70
C MET A 63 15.82 10.18 -4.04
N ALA A 64 16.73 9.20 -4.21
CA ALA A 64 16.78 8.37 -5.41
C ALA A 64 15.49 7.56 -5.58
N GLN A 65 14.96 6.99 -4.49
CA GLN A 65 13.71 6.23 -4.46
C GLN A 65 12.51 7.10 -4.84
N ILE A 66 12.40 8.31 -4.26
CA ILE A 66 11.33 9.27 -4.60
C ILE A 66 11.39 9.59 -6.09
N LEU A 67 12.58 9.95 -6.59
CA LEU A 67 12.75 10.34 -7.98
C LEU A 67 12.40 9.20 -8.93
N PHE A 68 12.92 8.00 -8.66
CA PHE A 68 12.65 6.81 -9.47
C PHE A 68 11.17 6.44 -9.45
N THR A 69 10.54 6.46 -8.28
CA THR A 69 9.10 6.16 -8.13
C THR A 69 8.26 7.16 -8.89
N LEU A 70 8.53 8.47 -8.79
CA LEU A 70 7.80 9.50 -9.50
C LEU A 70 7.94 9.37 -11.02
N LEU A 71 9.17 9.15 -11.50
CA LEU A 71 9.45 8.91 -12.92
C LEU A 71 8.69 7.67 -13.42
N PHE A 72 8.79 6.56 -12.70
CA PHE A 72 8.15 5.30 -13.07
C PHE A 72 6.63 5.42 -13.09
N VAL A 73 6.05 6.00 -12.04
CA VAL A 73 4.59 6.16 -11.95
C VAL A 73 4.07 7.08 -13.06
N TYR A 74 4.74 8.19 -13.34
CA TYR A 74 4.29 9.12 -14.37
C TYR A 74 4.45 8.54 -15.79
N TRP A 75 5.60 7.94 -16.10
CA TRP A 75 5.92 7.47 -17.46
C TRP A 75 5.28 6.13 -17.78
N VAL A 76 5.21 5.23 -16.80
CA VAL A 76 4.75 3.85 -16.97
C VAL A 76 3.33 3.72 -16.42
N THR A 77 3.14 3.80 -15.10
CA THR A 77 1.85 3.46 -14.47
C THR A 77 0.69 4.29 -15.02
N PHE A 78 0.82 5.62 -15.04
CA PHE A 78 -0.24 6.52 -15.49
C PHE A 78 -0.55 6.34 -17.00
N ARG A 79 0.48 6.10 -17.81
CA ARG A 79 0.32 5.94 -19.27
C ARG A 79 -0.26 4.58 -19.65
N VAL A 80 0.19 3.52 -18.99
CA VAL A 80 -0.28 2.14 -19.24
C VAL A 80 -1.73 1.97 -18.79
N MET A 81 -2.16 2.63 -17.71
CA MET A 81 -3.54 2.60 -17.24
C MET A 81 -4.51 3.49 -18.05
N GLY A 82 -4.08 4.07 -19.18
CA GLY A 82 -4.97 4.76 -20.11
C GLY A 82 -5.31 6.21 -19.73
N ARG A 83 -4.54 6.84 -18.83
CA ARG A 83 -4.64 8.27 -18.47
C ARG A 83 -6.03 8.71 -17.98
N SER A 84 -6.79 7.82 -17.34
CA SER A 84 -8.10 8.13 -16.75
C SER A 84 -7.99 8.62 -15.31
N TYR A 85 -9.13 9.03 -14.72
CA TYR A 85 -9.22 9.29 -13.28
C TYR A 85 -8.76 8.07 -12.46
N ASP A 86 -9.24 6.88 -12.80
CA ASP A 86 -8.84 5.64 -12.13
C ASP A 86 -7.32 5.41 -12.25
N ALA A 87 -6.72 5.74 -13.39
CA ALA A 87 -5.26 5.69 -13.57
C ALA A 87 -4.53 6.65 -12.63
N ALA A 88 -5.07 7.87 -12.41
CA ALA A 88 -4.51 8.84 -11.48
C ALA A 88 -4.62 8.37 -10.03
N VAL A 89 -5.77 7.81 -9.64
CA VAL A 89 -5.98 7.25 -8.29
C VAL A 89 -5.06 6.05 -8.06
N MET A 90 -4.94 5.13 -9.04
CA MET A 90 -4.01 4.01 -8.97
C MET A 90 -2.54 4.46 -8.92
N SER A 91 -2.18 5.50 -9.65
CA SER A 91 -0.84 6.10 -9.60
C SER A 91 -0.52 6.66 -8.22
N ALA A 92 -1.48 7.31 -7.57
CA ALA A 92 -1.31 7.80 -6.19
C ALA A 92 -1.16 6.66 -5.17
N GLY A 93 -1.93 5.57 -5.37
CA GLY A 93 -1.76 4.33 -4.62
C GLY A 93 -0.37 3.72 -4.83
N HIS A 94 0.14 3.73 -6.06
CA HIS A 94 1.48 3.22 -6.39
C HIS A 94 2.59 4.04 -5.72
N VAL A 95 2.51 5.37 -5.75
CA VAL A 95 3.46 6.23 -5.02
C VAL A 95 3.37 5.98 -3.52
N GLY A 96 2.16 5.88 -2.97
CA GLY A 96 1.94 5.61 -1.55
C GLY A 96 2.51 4.26 -1.12
N PHE A 97 2.37 3.25 -1.97
CA PHE A 97 2.98 1.95 -1.76
C PHE A 97 4.51 2.00 -1.85
N GLY A 98 5.04 2.58 -2.94
CA GLY A 98 6.48 2.64 -3.21
C GLY A 98 7.28 3.43 -2.18
N MET A 99 6.65 4.36 -1.46
CA MET A 99 7.25 5.13 -0.37
C MET A 99 7.14 4.47 1.01
N GLY A 100 6.41 3.36 1.13
CA GLY A 100 6.13 2.72 2.41
C GLY A 100 5.60 1.31 2.22
N ALA A 101 4.30 1.14 2.42
CA ALA A 101 3.64 -0.15 2.35
C ALA A 101 2.16 -0.03 1.94
N THR A 102 1.41 -1.13 1.98
CA THR A 102 -0.04 -1.16 1.74
C THR A 102 -0.84 -0.11 2.53
N PRO A 103 -0.61 0.15 3.84
CA PRO A 103 -1.37 1.17 4.57
C PRO A 103 -1.17 2.59 4.04
N THR A 104 0.05 2.97 3.63
CA THR A 104 0.33 4.30 3.05
C THR A 104 -0.30 4.44 1.66
N ALA A 105 -0.36 3.35 0.89
CA ALA A 105 -1.11 3.30 -0.36
C ALA A 105 -2.61 3.58 -0.13
N MET A 106 -3.23 2.92 0.85
CA MET A 106 -4.64 3.12 1.17
C MET A 106 -4.95 4.54 1.66
N MET A 107 -4.04 5.15 2.44
CA MET A 107 -4.18 6.56 2.84
C MET A 107 -4.18 7.49 1.63
N ASN A 108 -3.30 7.28 0.64
CA ASN A 108 -3.28 8.08 -0.58
C ASN A 108 -4.54 7.90 -1.43
N LEU A 109 -5.03 6.66 -1.56
CA LEU A 109 -6.30 6.38 -2.24
C LEU A 109 -7.46 7.11 -1.55
N ASN A 110 -7.53 7.05 -0.21
CA ASN A 110 -8.54 7.73 0.59
C ASN A 110 -8.45 9.25 0.46
N ALA A 111 -7.24 9.81 0.46
CA ALA A 111 -7.02 11.25 0.36
C ALA A 111 -7.50 11.84 -0.98
N ILE A 112 -7.38 11.09 -2.08
CA ILE A 112 -7.88 11.56 -3.38
C ILE A 112 -9.38 11.30 -3.49
N THR A 113 -9.83 10.10 -3.16
CA THR A 113 -11.23 9.72 -3.37
C THR A 113 -12.20 10.40 -2.41
N SER A 114 -11.76 10.89 -1.24
CA SER A 114 -12.57 11.71 -0.34
C SER A 114 -12.96 13.05 -0.98
N HIS A 115 -12.14 13.58 -1.89
CA HIS A 115 -12.38 14.87 -2.56
C HIS A 115 -12.96 14.72 -3.97
N TYR A 116 -12.54 13.69 -4.73
CA TYR A 116 -12.86 13.56 -6.16
C TYR A 116 -13.79 12.39 -6.49
N GLY A 117 -14.19 11.60 -5.50
CA GLY A 117 -15.11 10.46 -5.65
C GLY A 117 -14.40 9.10 -5.68
N PRO A 118 -15.13 8.01 -5.36
CA PRO A 118 -14.55 6.68 -5.21
C PRO A 118 -14.08 6.07 -6.55
N SER A 119 -12.95 5.35 -6.52
CA SER A 119 -12.46 4.55 -7.64
C SER A 119 -12.48 3.06 -7.26
N THR A 120 -13.48 2.32 -7.73
CA THR A 120 -13.61 0.89 -7.42
C THR A 120 -12.42 0.08 -7.94
N GLN A 121 -11.90 0.44 -9.12
CA GLN A 121 -10.75 -0.26 -9.71
C GLN A 121 -9.48 -0.09 -8.86
N ALA A 122 -9.19 1.12 -8.38
CA ALA A 122 -7.99 1.38 -7.61
C ALA A 122 -8.01 0.67 -6.24
N TYR A 123 -9.16 0.66 -5.56
CA TYR A 123 -9.33 0.00 -4.27
C TYR A 123 -9.28 -1.53 -4.34
N PHE A 124 -9.52 -2.11 -5.52
CA PHE A 124 -9.38 -3.54 -5.72
C PHE A 124 -7.95 -3.94 -6.11
N VAL A 125 -7.38 -3.25 -7.11
CA VAL A 125 -6.10 -3.65 -7.72
C VAL A 125 -4.93 -3.34 -6.80
N VAL A 126 -4.87 -2.14 -6.21
CA VAL A 126 -3.69 -1.68 -5.45
C VAL A 126 -3.42 -2.56 -4.22
N PRO A 127 -4.40 -2.93 -3.37
CA PRO A 127 -4.15 -3.80 -2.23
C PRO A 127 -3.82 -5.23 -2.63
N LEU A 128 -4.45 -5.76 -3.68
CA LEU A 128 -4.20 -7.11 -4.15
C LEU A 128 -2.77 -7.25 -4.68
N VAL A 129 -2.31 -6.29 -5.48
CA VAL A 129 -0.93 -6.26 -5.97
C VAL A 129 0.05 -5.97 -4.84
N GLY A 130 -0.23 -4.96 -4.03
CA GLY A 130 0.64 -4.48 -2.96
C GLY A 130 0.85 -5.47 -1.81
N ALA A 131 -0.19 -6.23 -1.44
CA ALA A 131 -0.14 -7.08 -0.25
C ALA A 131 -0.04 -8.58 -0.54
N PHE A 132 -0.44 -9.04 -1.74
CA PHE A 132 -0.45 -10.47 -2.06
C PHE A 132 0.56 -10.84 -3.15
N PHE A 133 0.49 -10.18 -4.31
CA PHE A 133 1.38 -10.53 -5.42
C PHE A 133 2.84 -10.21 -5.12
N ILE A 134 3.10 -9.09 -4.43
CA ILE A 134 4.46 -8.73 -4.04
C ILE A 134 5.10 -9.77 -3.13
N ASP A 135 4.35 -10.38 -2.20
CA ASP A 135 4.90 -11.44 -1.33
C ASP A 135 5.37 -12.65 -2.16
N ILE A 136 4.58 -13.05 -3.16
CA ILE A 136 4.93 -14.17 -4.05
C ILE A 136 6.14 -13.83 -4.90
N VAL A 137 6.14 -12.65 -5.53
CA VAL A 137 7.25 -12.19 -6.38
C VAL A 137 8.53 -12.05 -5.56
N ASN A 138 8.45 -11.52 -4.35
CA ASN A 138 9.59 -11.38 -3.44
C ASN A 138 10.16 -12.75 -3.06
N LEU A 139 9.29 -13.70 -2.69
CA LEU A 139 9.72 -15.08 -2.41
C LEU A 139 10.40 -15.72 -3.64
N ALA A 140 9.84 -15.55 -4.83
CA ALA A 140 10.43 -16.08 -6.07
C ALA A 140 11.79 -15.45 -6.38
N ILE A 141 11.91 -14.13 -6.24
CA ILE A 141 13.17 -13.39 -6.46
C ILE A 141 14.23 -13.85 -5.47
N ILE A 142 13.92 -13.90 -4.17
CA ILE A 142 14.87 -14.34 -3.14
C ILE A 142 15.32 -15.78 -3.42
N GLN A 143 14.40 -16.70 -3.71
CA GLN A 143 14.75 -18.08 -4.04
C GLN A 143 15.65 -18.17 -5.28
N THR A 144 15.37 -17.36 -6.30
CA THR A 144 16.20 -17.30 -7.53
C THR A 144 17.60 -16.80 -7.22
N TYR A 145 17.73 -15.73 -6.42
CA TYR A 145 19.05 -15.22 -6.02
C TYR A 145 19.83 -16.25 -5.19
N ILE A 146 19.18 -16.92 -4.23
CA ILE A 146 19.82 -17.96 -3.43
C ILE A 146 20.29 -19.12 -4.33
N ALA A 147 19.45 -19.57 -5.26
CA ALA A 147 19.79 -20.66 -6.17
C ALA A 147 20.91 -20.31 -7.16
N LEU A 148 21.12 -19.02 -7.45
CA LEU A 148 22.17 -18.53 -8.35
C LEU A 148 23.49 -18.27 -7.61
N LEU A 149 23.43 -18.05 -6.29
CA LEU A 149 24.59 -17.88 -5.40
C LEU A 149 25.15 -19.20 -4.85
N ASN A 150 24.35 -20.29 -4.88
CA ASN A 150 24.74 -21.66 -4.53
C ASN A 150 25.25 -22.42 -5.76
#